data_AF-K7ZGG6-F1
#
_entry.id   AF-K7ZGG6-F1
#
_cell.length_a   1.000
_cell.length_b   1.000
_cell.length_c   1.000
_cell.angle_alpha   90.00
_cell.angle_beta   90.00
_cell.angle_gamma   90.00
#
_symmetry.space_group_name_H-M   'P 1'
#
loop_
_entity.id
_entity.type
_entity.pdbx_description
1 polymer ?
#
loop_
_entity_poly.entity_id
_entity_poly.type
_entity_poly.pdbx_seq_one_letter_code
_entity_poly.pdbx_strand_id
1 'polypeptide(L)'
;MKFLFLLSLMISCRVLAFVELEDRKPLDVEGEKLTPYWAQEYIGADLVKQEMRQTPGLVKVPVSVYDSGFEKDHIKLTRDIEVDTASGGMGEIGYGGHGTSVASLLNWPGMVSASEVVDFVQLRRVSPDIFYYSVLQEIKSMPVRPWIISNSMGWETSEVTRYAQQADQMGIIWVMASGNSHPLKIEDHERLAPVISVGSYSPRGLQTMYSQESDQLDILAPGDDYQAAIDGMGARALFGATSGATPLVSATIANVKSLLPSLSRSDVEFLLKKTALRSFHSLYLPENKTGLLNAYKAWRVAQNLKAVCKDNHQCLQTEIRNSVHYRFARSALSAVTENLCQGRDVLSQQHMNELRRQYFLNPQHARYAQLLSCAYRNEGYSVNADNYDSMVLIQTNPRAMQAKVRRQAVTAVQKNYVNSGALRDVQILDDSFRAALVLAIKNGNALYPSRAQEFLQKYDETGRVIIMESLHNLKKER
;
A
#
# COMPACT_ATOMS: atom_id res chain seq x y z
N MET A 1 11.46 47.01 50.62
CA MET A 1 12.93 47.07 50.42
C MET A 1 13.35 45.72 49.85
N LYS A 2 14.05 45.76 48.71
CA LYS A 2 14.60 44.69 47.85
C LYS A 2 14.84 43.31 48.51
N PHE A 3 14.56 42.21 47.80
CA PHE A 3 15.62 41.43 47.15
C PHE A 3 15.08 40.52 46.03
N LEU A 4 15.79 40.58 44.89
CA LEU A 4 15.71 39.76 43.70
C LEU A 4 16.05 38.29 44.02
N PHE A 5 15.41 37.36 43.31
CA PHE A 5 16.12 36.20 42.74
C PHE A 5 15.61 35.95 41.32
N LEU A 6 16.52 36.15 40.36
CA LEU A 6 16.41 35.61 39.00
C LEU A 6 16.36 34.08 39.10
N LEU A 7 15.40 33.44 38.43
CA LEU A 7 15.59 32.07 37.95
C LEU A 7 15.41 32.05 36.44
N SER A 8 16.50 31.69 35.77
CA SER A 8 16.68 31.67 34.34
C SER A 8 15.78 30.67 33.64
N LEU A 9 15.21 31.12 32.53
CA LEU A 9 14.71 30.34 31.41
C LEU A 9 15.79 29.36 30.93
N MET A 10 15.55 28.04 31.03
CA MET A 10 16.12 27.00 30.16
C MET A 10 15.24 25.74 30.24
N ILE A 11 14.17 25.72 29.47
CA ILE A 11 13.54 24.46 29.03
C ILE A 11 13.80 24.37 27.53
N SER A 12 15.03 23.99 27.18
CA SER A 12 15.34 23.55 25.82
C SER A 12 15.04 22.06 25.70
N CYS A 13 14.18 21.74 24.75
CA CYS A 13 14.22 20.54 23.92
C CYS A 13 14.28 19.17 24.62
N ARG A 14 13.13 18.50 24.72
CA ARG A 14 13.00 17.06 24.40
C ARG A 14 11.63 16.80 23.76
N VAL A 15 11.49 17.18 22.50
CA VAL A 15 10.53 16.52 21.58
C VAL A 15 11.26 15.31 21.02
N LEU A 16 11.39 14.26 21.83
CA LEU A 16 11.99 12.97 21.46
C LEU A 16 11.29 11.88 22.27
N ALA A 17 10.06 11.54 21.88
CA ALA A 17 9.39 10.32 22.31
C ALA A 17 8.09 10.12 21.51
N PHE A 18 8.15 9.72 20.23
CA PHE A 18 6.95 9.20 19.54
C PHE A 18 7.32 8.24 18.40
N VAL A 19 7.96 7.13 18.77
CA VAL A 19 7.94 5.83 18.04
C VAL A 19 7.93 4.64 19.04
N GLU A 20 8.21 4.87 20.33
CA GLU A 20 8.48 3.80 21.32
C GLU A 20 7.26 3.23 22.07
N LEU A 21 6.02 3.65 21.80
CA LEU A 21 4.85 3.23 22.60
C LEU A 21 3.59 2.92 21.78
N GLU A 22 3.72 2.39 20.56
CA GLU A 22 2.57 1.74 19.94
C GLU A 22 2.57 0.25 20.30
N ASP A 23 1.47 -0.20 20.91
CA ASP A 23 1.24 -1.58 21.32
C ASP A 23 1.39 -2.52 20.12
N ARG A 24 2.56 -3.16 19.98
CA ARG A 24 2.91 -4.06 18.87
C ARG A 24 2.30 -5.45 19.05
N LYS A 25 1.05 -5.53 19.51
CA LYS A 25 0.34 -6.81 19.58
C LYS A 25 0.30 -7.43 18.19
N PRO A 26 0.87 -8.64 18.01
CA PRO A 26 0.84 -9.30 16.72
C PRO A 26 -0.60 -9.60 16.32
N LEU A 27 -0.92 -9.36 15.06
CA LEU A 27 -2.17 -9.81 14.45
C LEU A 27 -2.06 -11.31 14.12
N ASP A 28 -3.18 -12.02 14.21
CA ASP A 28 -3.27 -13.41 13.76
C ASP A 28 -3.76 -13.42 12.30
N VAL A 29 -2.97 -14.02 11.42
CA VAL A 29 -3.33 -14.19 10.00
C VAL A 29 -3.07 -15.63 9.64
N GLU A 30 -4.14 -16.37 9.35
CA GLU A 30 -4.06 -17.78 8.96
C GLU A 30 -3.30 -18.65 10.00
N GLY A 31 -3.46 -18.35 11.30
CA GLY A 31 -2.79 -19.05 12.40
C GLY A 31 -1.33 -18.64 12.63
N GLU A 32 -0.86 -17.60 11.94
CA GLU A 32 0.49 -17.07 12.01
C GLU A 32 0.51 -15.61 12.48
N LYS A 33 1.69 -15.08 12.83
CA LYS A 33 1.84 -13.76 13.46
C LYS A 33 2.33 -12.70 12.49
N LEU A 34 1.62 -11.57 12.46
CA LEU A 34 1.86 -10.41 11.59
C LEU A 34 2.06 -9.14 12.44
N THR A 35 2.95 -8.25 12.02
CA THR A 35 3.09 -6.93 12.65
C THR A 35 1.81 -6.09 12.45
N PRO A 36 1.33 -5.34 13.46
CA PRO A 36 0.10 -4.55 13.31
C PRO A 36 0.18 -3.45 12.24
N TYR A 37 1.39 -2.98 11.91
CA TYR A 37 1.64 -1.93 10.91
C TYR A 37 2.34 -2.46 9.66
N TRP A 38 2.11 -3.73 9.32
CA TRP A 38 2.74 -4.41 8.18
C TRP A 38 2.62 -3.62 6.87
N ALA A 39 1.49 -2.96 6.65
CA ALA A 39 1.23 -2.18 5.44
C ALA A 39 2.23 -1.03 5.28
N GLN A 40 2.41 -0.22 6.32
CA GLN A 40 3.36 0.89 6.32
C GLN A 40 4.80 0.37 6.30
N GLU A 41 5.06 -0.76 6.98
CA GLU A 41 6.37 -1.39 6.99
C GLU A 41 6.79 -1.93 5.62
N TYR A 42 5.88 -2.57 4.88
CA TYR A 42 6.17 -3.21 3.58
C TYR A 42 6.43 -2.22 2.45
N ILE A 43 5.94 -0.99 2.57
CA ILE A 43 6.21 0.07 1.59
C ILE A 43 7.32 1.03 2.07
N GLY A 44 7.75 0.91 3.32
CA GLY A 44 8.74 1.77 3.97
C GLY A 44 8.22 3.17 4.30
N ALA A 45 6.91 3.35 4.48
CA ALA A 45 6.32 4.67 4.77
C ALA A 45 6.75 5.21 6.14
N ASP A 46 6.99 4.34 7.12
CA ASP A 46 7.54 4.70 8.41
C ASP A 46 8.98 5.25 8.29
N LEU A 47 9.81 4.67 7.42
CA LEU A 47 11.15 5.19 7.09
C LEU A 47 11.08 6.53 6.37
N VAL A 48 10.11 6.70 5.46
CA VAL A 48 9.85 7.99 4.80
C VAL A 48 9.52 9.06 5.83
N LYS A 49 8.60 8.79 6.76
CA LYS A 49 8.26 9.74 7.85
C LYS A 49 9.47 10.11 8.71
N GLN A 50 10.32 9.14 9.06
CA GLN A 50 11.57 9.42 9.79
C GLN A 50 12.46 10.43 9.05
N GLU A 51 12.62 10.28 7.74
CA GLU A 51 13.44 11.19 6.93
C GLU A 51 12.76 12.54 6.69
N MET A 52 11.43 12.55 6.51
CA MET A 52 10.66 13.78 6.35
C MET A 52 10.84 14.73 7.54
N ARG A 53 10.84 14.20 8.77
CA ARG A 53 11.06 14.99 10.00
C ARG A 53 12.44 15.66 10.05
N GLN A 54 13.40 15.15 9.28
CA GLN A 54 14.76 15.69 9.16
C GLN A 54 14.95 16.51 7.88
N THR A 55 13.92 16.60 7.03
CA THR A 55 13.98 17.29 5.74
C THR A 55 13.31 18.66 5.88
N PRO A 56 14.08 19.77 5.89
CA PRO A 56 13.50 21.10 5.98
C PRO A 56 12.79 21.49 4.68
N GLY A 57 11.81 22.39 4.78
CA GLY A 57 11.17 23.02 3.61
C GLY A 57 10.13 22.14 2.88
N LEU A 58 9.68 21.04 3.48
CA LEU A 58 8.56 20.26 2.94
C LEU A 58 7.28 21.10 2.97
N VAL A 59 6.60 21.18 1.83
CA VAL A 59 5.29 21.85 1.76
C VAL A 59 4.18 20.90 2.19
N LYS A 60 3.16 21.46 2.84
CA LYS A 60 1.89 20.75 3.06
C LYS A 60 1.19 20.54 1.73
N VAL A 61 0.68 19.34 1.51
CA VAL A 61 0.06 18.94 0.23
C VAL A 61 -1.46 18.93 0.39
N PRO A 62 -2.19 19.80 -0.33
CA PRO A 62 -3.65 19.80 -0.38
C PRO A 62 -4.19 18.47 -0.92
N VAL A 63 -5.02 17.79 -0.12
CA VAL A 63 -5.66 16.51 -0.51
C VAL A 63 -7.16 16.59 -0.29
N SER A 64 -7.94 16.13 -1.27
CA SER A 64 -9.36 15.82 -1.11
C SER A 64 -9.55 14.32 -0.93
N VAL A 65 -10.54 13.92 -0.13
CA VAL A 65 -10.96 12.52 0.00
C VAL A 65 -12.43 12.39 -0.39
N TYR A 66 -12.70 11.49 -1.33
CA TYR A 66 -14.04 11.15 -1.80
C TYR A 66 -14.38 9.73 -1.37
N ASP A 67 -15.36 9.63 -0.49
CA ASP A 67 -15.70 8.38 0.20
C ASP A 67 -17.20 8.31 0.52
N SER A 68 -17.65 7.37 1.35
CA SER A 68 -19.02 7.17 1.79
C SER A 68 -19.46 8.05 2.99
N GLY A 69 -18.56 8.87 3.52
CA GLY A 69 -18.80 9.78 4.64
C GLY A 69 -17.74 9.66 5.73
N PHE A 70 -17.73 10.62 6.65
CA PHE A 70 -16.63 10.83 7.61
C PHE A 70 -17.14 11.19 9.00
N GLU A 71 -16.29 10.98 10.01
CA GLU A 71 -16.52 11.44 11.37
C GLU A 71 -15.46 12.49 11.71
N LYS A 72 -15.84 13.78 11.60
CA LYS A 72 -14.90 14.92 11.65
C LYS A 72 -14.01 14.90 12.90
N ASP A 73 -14.57 14.54 14.05
CA ASP A 73 -13.87 14.51 15.34
C ASP A 73 -12.77 13.44 15.41
N HIS A 74 -12.78 12.49 14.47
CA HIS A 74 -11.82 11.39 14.37
C HIS A 74 -10.89 11.53 13.16
N ILE A 75 -10.79 12.73 12.60
CA ILE A 75 -9.88 13.05 11.51
C ILE A 75 -8.92 14.16 11.93
N LYS A 76 -7.63 13.96 11.65
CA LYS A 76 -6.60 14.95 11.92
C LYS A 76 -6.64 16.07 10.87
N LEU A 77 -7.45 17.09 11.14
CA LEU A 77 -7.54 18.30 10.32
C LEU A 77 -6.51 19.34 10.76
N THR A 78 -5.87 19.98 9.78
CA THR A 78 -4.94 21.13 9.97
C THR A 78 -5.60 22.47 9.66
N ARG A 79 -6.86 22.44 9.23
CA ARG A 79 -7.69 23.59 8.87
C ARG A 79 -9.14 23.26 9.16
N ASP A 80 -9.95 24.29 9.41
CA ASP A 80 -11.38 24.10 9.50
C ASP A 80 -11.96 24.00 8.09
N ILE A 81 -12.54 22.85 7.79
CA ILE A 81 -13.22 22.53 6.54
C ILE A 81 -14.57 21.91 6.87
N GLU A 82 -15.49 22.04 5.91
CA GLU A 82 -16.70 21.24 5.91
C GLU A 82 -16.34 19.77 5.63
N VAL A 83 -17.02 18.88 6.33
CA VAL A 83 -16.81 17.43 6.27
C VAL A 83 -18.18 16.77 6.17
N ASP A 84 -18.41 16.01 5.11
CA ASP A 84 -19.68 15.32 4.92
C ASP A 84 -19.75 14.12 5.85
N THR A 85 -20.68 14.15 6.80
CA THR A 85 -20.92 13.00 7.69
C THR A 85 -21.61 11.88 6.93
N ALA A 86 -21.40 10.62 7.34
CA ALA A 86 -22.31 9.57 6.91
C ALA A 86 -23.70 9.87 7.47
N SER A 87 -24.75 9.81 6.63
CA SER A 87 -26.11 10.00 7.13
C SER A 87 -26.59 8.72 7.81
N GLY A 88 -26.80 8.76 9.12
CA GLY A 88 -27.71 7.85 9.79
C GLY A 88 -29.15 8.36 9.65
N GLY A 89 -30.01 7.59 8.98
CA GLY A 89 -31.44 7.65 9.32
C GLY A 89 -31.62 7.35 10.80
N MET A 90 -32.67 7.88 11.44
CA MET A 90 -32.95 7.58 12.84
C MET A 90 -33.07 6.07 13.07
N GLY A 91 -32.11 5.50 13.80
CA GLY A 91 -32.10 4.09 14.21
C GLY A 91 -31.01 3.28 13.51
N GLU A 92 -30.02 2.83 14.29
CA GLU A 92 -28.96 1.86 13.95
C GLU A 92 -27.79 2.35 13.08
N ILE A 93 -26.73 2.87 13.76
CA ILE A 93 -25.29 2.75 13.42
C ILE A 93 -24.95 3.04 11.93
N GLY A 94 -25.00 4.32 11.57
CA GLY A 94 -24.45 4.87 10.33
C GLY A 94 -23.15 5.66 10.58
N TYR A 95 -22.12 5.02 11.14
CA TYR A 95 -20.83 5.70 11.35
C TYR A 95 -20.13 5.89 10.00
N GLY A 96 -19.62 7.09 9.71
CA GLY A 96 -18.72 7.40 8.58
C GLY A 96 -17.36 6.71 8.69
N GLY A 97 -17.34 5.45 9.10
CA GLY A 97 -16.16 4.68 9.46
C GLY A 97 -15.28 4.33 8.29
N HIS A 98 -15.84 4.14 7.09
CA HIS A 98 -15.03 3.86 5.89
C HIS A 98 -14.19 5.10 5.53
N GLY A 99 -14.80 6.27 5.35
CA GLY A 99 -14.05 7.49 5.01
C GLY A 99 -13.12 7.95 6.12
N THR A 100 -13.51 7.77 7.39
CA THR A 100 -12.61 8.02 8.54
C THR A 100 -11.39 7.10 8.52
N SER A 101 -11.58 5.80 8.22
CA SER A 101 -10.47 4.84 8.09
C SER A 101 -9.53 5.23 6.95
N VAL A 102 -10.08 5.59 5.78
CA VAL A 102 -9.31 6.06 4.63
C VAL A 102 -8.52 7.34 4.97
N ALA A 103 -9.15 8.31 5.62
CA ALA A 103 -8.49 9.55 6.04
C ALA A 103 -7.37 9.30 7.06
N SER A 104 -7.56 8.35 7.99
CA SER A 104 -6.54 8.00 9.00
C SER A 104 -5.26 7.44 8.38
N LEU A 105 -5.38 6.65 7.30
CA LEU A 105 -4.25 6.08 6.56
C LEU A 105 -3.47 7.15 5.78
N LEU A 106 -4.11 8.25 5.41
CA LEU A 106 -3.48 9.43 4.80
C LEU A 106 -2.73 10.27 5.84
N ASN A 107 -3.39 10.64 6.94
CA ASN A 107 -2.83 11.50 7.97
C ASN A 107 -3.44 11.22 9.35
N TRP A 108 -2.62 10.67 10.23
CA TRP A 108 -2.92 10.35 11.62
C TRP A 108 -1.61 10.33 12.42
N PRO A 109 -1.60 10.56 13.73
CA PRO A 109 -0.40 10.37 14.53
C PRO A 109 0.11 8.92 14.50
N GLY A 110 1.41 8.72 14.72
CA GLY A 110 1.98 7.38 14.91
C GLY A 110 2.17 6.60 13.61
N MET A 111 2.13 5.25 13.67
CA MET A 111 2.37 4.39 12.50
C MET A 111 1.16 4.22 11.58
N VAL A 112 -0.05 4.56 11.99
CA VAL A 112 -1.28 4.37 11.19
C VAL A 112 -1.19 5.07 9.83
N SER A 113 -0.73 6.31 9.77
CA SER A 113 -0.68 7.03 8.49
C SER A 113 0.58 6.73 7.68
N ALA A 114 0.49 6.88 6.37
CA ALA A 114 1.66 6.84 5.48
C ALA A 114 2.30 8.22 5.25
N SER A 115 1.69 9.32 5.72
CA SER A 115 2.20 10.69 5.55
C SER A 115 2.03 11.57 6.78
N GLU A 116 2.83 12.64 6.84
CA GLU A 116 2.73 13.74 7.82
C GLU A 116 2.55 15.13 7.12
N VAL A 117 2.52 15.18 5.79
CA VAL A 117 2.41 16.42 4.99
C VAL A 117 1.04 16.62 4.36
N VAL A 118 0.18 15.61 4.37
CA VAL A 118 -1.20 15.72 3.90
C VAL A 118 -1.94 16.81 4.68
N ASP A 119 -2.64 17.66 3.93
CA ASP A 119 -3.46 18.75 4.43
C ASP A 119 -4.83 18.66 3.75
N PHE A 120 -5.82 18.19 4.49
CA PHE A 120 -7.15 17.95 3.94
C PHE A 120 -7.82 19.28 3.60
N VAL A 121 -8.21 19.44 2.33
CA VAL A 121 -8.92 20.64 1.85
C VAL A 121 -10.40 20.41 1.58
N GLN A 122 -10.82 19.16 1.43
CA GLN A 122 -12.21 18.78 1.18
C GLN A 122 -12.39 17.29 1.51
N LEU A 123 -13.41 16.96 2.31
CA LEU A 123 -13.78 15.58 2.67
C LEU A 123 -15.26 15.39 2.34
N ARG A 124 -15.53 14.75 1.20
CA ARG A 124 -16.87 14.72 0.60
C ARG A 124 -17.37 13.30 0.47
N ARG A 125 -18.64 13.12 0.81
CA ARG A 125 -19.34 11.89 0.51
C ARG A 125 -19.59 11.85 -1.00
N VAL A 126 -19.43 10.70 -1.63
CA VAL A 126 -19.73 10.43 -3.03
C VAL A 126 -20.40 9.06 -3.14
N SER A 127 -21.41 8.93 -4.01
CA SER A 127 -22.32 7.76 -4.18
C SER A 127 -23.41 7.59 -3.10
N PRO A 128 -24.65 7.22 -3.49
CA PRO A 128 -25.44 7.83 -4.58
C PRO A 128 -25.94 9.25 -4.18
N ASP A 129 -25.70 9.67 -2.95
CA ASP A 129 -26.29 10.86 -2.33
C ASP A 129 -25.65 12.19 -2.79
N ILE A 130 -24.41 12.15 -3.26
CA ILE A 130 -23.66 13.31 -3.75
C ILE A 130 -22.87 12.87 -4.99
N PHE A 131 -23.16 13.49 -6.13
CA PHE A 131 -22.51 13.18 -7.41
C PHE A 131 -21.18 13.91 -7.56
N TYR A 132 -20.19 13.23 -8.15
CA TYR A 132 -18.86 13.76 -8.47
C TYR A 132 -18.87 15.10 -9.24
N TYR A 133 -19.92 15.36 -10.03
CA TYR A 133 -20.11 16.65 -10.70
C TYR A 133 -20.08 17.83 -9.71
N SER A 134 -20.89 17.76 -8.66
CA SER A 134 -21.08 18.85 -7.71
C SER A 134 -19.78 19.18 -6.97
N VAL A 135 -19.11 18.13 -6.50
CA VAL A 135 -17.85 18.19 -5.77
C VAL A 135 -16.73 18.75 -6.65
N LEU A 136 -16.70 18.42 -7.95
CA LEU A 136 -15.74 19.03 -8.87
C LEU A 136 -16.03 20.49 -9.21
N GLN A 137 -17.29 20.93 -9.24
CA GLN A 137 -17.58 22.35 -9.42
C GLN A 137 -17.10 23.15 -8.20
N GLU A 138 -17.23 22.60 -6.99
CA GLU A 138 -16.70 23.19 -5.76
C GLU A 138 -15.18 23.41 -5.87
N ILE A 139 -14.42 22.44 -6.37
CA ILE A 139 -12.96 22.58 -6.56
C ILE A 139 -12.58 23.82 -7.39
N LYS A 140 -13.39 24.20 -8.37
CA LYS A 140 -13.08 25.35 -9.22
C LYS A 140 -13.10 26.67 -8.44
N SER A 141 -13.98 26.77 -7.43
CA SER A 141 -14.13 27.95 -6.56
C SER A 141 -13.35 27.86 -5.25
N MET A 142 -12.76 26.69 -4.91
CA MET A 142 -11.95 26.54 -3.70
C MET A 142 -10.74 27.48 -3.68
N PRO A 143 -10.44 28.15 -2.54
CA PRO A 143 -9.27 29.01 -2.42
C PRO A 143 -7.95 28.22 -2.48
N VAL A 144 -7.96 26.99 -1.99
CA VAL A 144 -6.85 26.04 -2.11
C VAL A 144 -7.38 24.78 -2.78
N ARG A 145 -7.02 24.58 -4.05
CA ARG A 145 -7.41 23.37 -4.78
C ARG A 145 -6.61 22.16 -4.30
N PRO A 146 -7.22 20.96 -4.26
CA PRO A 146 -6.47 19.74 -4.00
C PRO A 146 -5.44 19.52 -5.09
N TRP A 147 -4.28 18.98 -4.71
CA TRP A 147 -3.31 18.44 -5.66
C TRP A 147 -3.58 16.96 -5.93
N ILE A 148 -4.25 16.30 -4.98
CA ILE A 148 -4.54 14.87 -5.01
C ILE A 148 -6.00 14.68 -4.58
N ILE A 149 -6.73 13.86 -5.32
CA ILE A 149 -8.02 13.31 -4.90
C ILE A 149 -7.78 11.83 -4.57
N SER A 150 -8.06 11.42 -3.34
CA SER A 150 -8.04 10.01 -2.93
C SER A 150 -9.47 9.48 -2.94
N ASN A 151 -9.76 8.49 -3.78
CA ASN A 151 -11.11 7.98 -4.01
C ASN A 151 -11.15 6.46 -3.83
N SER A 152 -11.60 6.03 -2.66
CA SER A 152 -11.68 4.62 -2.26
C SER A 152 -13.05 4.00 -2.61
N MET A 153 -13.65 4.41 -3.73
CA MET A 153 -14.97 3.99 -4.21
C MET A 153 -14.94 3.90 -5.74
N GLY A 154 -15.76 3.01 -6.32
CA GLY A 154 -15.98 2.95 -7.76
C GLY A 154 -16.88 4.08 -8.28
N TRP A 155 -16.99 4.17 -9.60
CA TRP A 155 -17.85 5.06 -10.35
C TRP A 155 -18.96 4.26 -11.02
N GLU A 156 -20.19 4.52 -10.59
CA GLU A 156 -21.37 3.85 -11.16
C GLU A 156 -21.65 4.24 -12.61
N THR A 157 -21.20 5.41 -13.07
CA THR A 157 -21.49 5.93 -14.42
C THR A 157 -20.24 6.39 -15.15
N SER A 158 -20.26 6.28 -16.48
CA SER A 158 -19.18 6.73 -17.35
C SER A 158 -18.99 8.24 -17.39
N GLU A 159 -19.97 9.03 -16.92
CA GLU A 159 -19.91 10.50 -16.88
C GLU A 159 -18.76 11.01 -16.00
N VAL A 160 -18.42 10.26 -14.95
CA VAL A 160 -17.32 10.61 -14.03
C VAL A 160 -15.97 10.65 -14.75
N THR A 161 -15.80 9.90 -15.84
CA THR A 161 -14.58 9.94 -16.68
C THR A 161 -14.29 11.36 -17.19
N ARG A 162 -15.33 12.11 -17.58
CA ARG A 162 -15.16 13.51 -18.04
C ARG A 162 -14.71 14.41 -16.89
N TYR A 163 -15.16 14.13 -15.67
CA TYR A 163 -14.75 14.85 -14.47
C TYR A 163 -13.29 14.56 -14.13
N ALA A 164 -12.87 13.29 -14.20
CA ALA A 164 -11.46 12.92 -14.05
C ALA A 164 -10.56 13.62 -15.10
N GLN A 165 -11.01 13.70 -16.36
CA GLN A 165 -10.29 14.47 -17.41
C GLN A 165 -10.17 15.97 -17.06
N GLN A 166 -11.22 16.58 -16.54
CA GLN A 166 -11.17 17.97 -16.09
C GLN A 166 -10.21 18.16 -14.92
N ALA A 167 -10.19 17.23 -13.95
CA ALA A 167 -9.28 17.26 -12.83
C ALA A 167 -7.80 17.11 -13.29
N ASP A 168 -7.52 16.19 -14.21
CA ASP A 168 -6.18 16.00 -14.80
C ASP A 168 -5.71 17.26 -15.54
N GLN A 169 -6.59 17.93 -16.29
CA GLN A 169 -6.31 19.22 -16.94
C GLN A 169 -6.02 20.36 -15.95
N MET A 170 -6.54 20.28 -14.73
CA MET A 170 -6.21 21.21 -13.65
C MET A 170 -4.91 20.84 -12.91
N GLY A 171 -4.24 19.74 -13.31
CA GLY A 171 -3.05 19.22 -12.65
C GLY A 171 -3.34 18.45 -11.35
N ILE A 172 -4.58 18.04 -11.13
CA ILE A 172 -5.01 17.28 -9.96
C ILE A 172 -4.82 15.79 -10.24
N ILE A 173 -4.10 15.10 -9.35
CA ILE A 173 -3.87 13.66 -9.47
C ILE A 173 -5.00 12.92 -8.76
N TRP A 174 -5.84 12.24 -9.55
CA TRP A 174 -6.90 11.40 -8.99
C TRP A 174 -6.39 9.98 -8.79
N VAL A 175 -6.47 9.48 -7.57
CA VAL A 175 -6.06 8.11 -7.19
C VAL A 175 -7.33 7.33 -6.86
N MET A 176 -7.52 6.20 -7.53
CA MET A 176 -8.79 5.45 -7.51
C MET A 176 -8.56 3.98 -7.16
N ALA A 177 -9.38 3.46 -6.25
CA ALA A 177 -9.43 2.03 -5.95
C ALA A 177 -9.84 1.23 -7.20
N SER A 178 -9.18 0.10 -7.45
CA SER A 178 -9.51 -0.77 -8.59
C SER A 178 -10.80 -1.59 -8.40
N GLY A 179 -11.39 -1.55 -7.20
CA GLY A 179 -12.59 -2.31 -6.84
C GLY A 179 -12.32 -3.76 -6.39
N ASN A 180 -13.36 -4.35 -5.80
CA ASN A 180 -13.29 -5.57 -4.98
C ASN A 180 -14.15 -6.73 -5.53
N SER A 181 -14.45 -6.72 -6.83
CA SER A 181 -15.34 -7.70 -7.47
C SER A 181 -14.63 -8.77 -8.30
N HIS A 182 -13.36 -9.11 -8.01
CA HIS A 182 -12.66 -10.18 -8.74
C HIS A 182 -13.49 -11.48 -8.73
N PRO A 183 -13.65 -12.17 -9.89
CA PRO A 183 -12.89 -12.03 -11.13
C PRO A 183 -13.42 -11.03 -12.15
N LEU A 184 -14.43 -10.21 -11.83
CA LEU A 184 -14.84 -9.13 -12.71
C LEU A 184 -13.67 -8.16 -12.93
N LYS A 185 -13.44 -7.76 -14.17
CA LYS A 185 -12.43 -6.75 -14.51
C LYS A 185 -12.92 -5.37 -14.05
N ILE A 186 -11.99 -4.42 -13.95
CA ILE A 186 -12.34 -3.00 -13.76
C ILE A 186 -13.26 -2.57 -14.91
N GLU A 187 -14.29 -1.78 -14.60
CA GLU A 187 -15.21 -1.23 -15.60
C GLU A 187 -14.45 -0.42 -16.66
N ASP A 188 -14.90 -0.47 -17.92
CA ASP A 188 -14.14 0.13 -19.03
C ASP A 188 -13.97 1.65 -18.90
N HIS A 189 -14.96 2.37 -18.35
CA HIS A 189 -14.87 3.81 -18.16
C HIS A 189 -13.87 4.20 -17.07
N GLU A 190 -13.82 3.44 -15.97
CA GLU A 190 -12.81 3.59 -14.92
C GLU A 190 -11.41 3.27 -15.44
N ARG A 191 -11.30 2.17 -16.20
CA ARG A 191 -10.05 1.68 -16.78
C ARG A 191 -9.39 2.67 -17.74
N LEU A 192 -10.20 3.43 -18.49
CA LEU A 192 -9.73 4.40 -19.48
C LEU A 192 -9.62 5.83 -18.94
N ALA A 193 -9.95 6.04 -17.67
CA ALA A 193 -9.90 7.35 -17.05
C ALA A 193 -8.45 7.79 -16.75
N PRO A 194 -8.13 9.09 -16.80
CA PRO A 194 -6.81 9.61 -16.45
C PRO A 194 -6.63 9.65 -14.92
N VAL A 195 -6.56 8.48 -14.29
CA VAL A 195 -6.39 8.30 -12.85
C VAL A 195 -5.13 7.46 -12.57
N ILE A 196 -4.75 7.35 -11.30
CA ILE A 196 -3.83 6.32 -10.81
C ILE A 196 -4.69 5.19 -10.23
N SER A 197 -4.78 4.05 -10.92
CA SER A 197 -5.57 2.88 -10.52
C SER A 197 -4.81 1.99 -9.54
N VAL A 198 -5.41 1.70 -8.38
CA VAL A 198 -4.75 1.04 -7.25
C VAL A 198 -5.42 -0.27 -6.89
N GLY A 199 -4.69 -1.37 -7.03
CA GLY A 199 -5.08 -2.69 -6.53
C GLY A 199 -4.51 -2.98 -5.16
N SER A 200 -4.97 -4.05 -4.52
CA SER A 200 -4.56 -4.41 -3.16
C SER A 200 -3.87 -5.77 -3.07
N TYR A 201 -2.87 -5.88 -2.19
CA TYR A 201 -2.20 -7.14 -1.87
C TYR A 201 -2.20 -7.45 -0.37
N SER A 202 -2.14 -8.75 -0.06
CA SER A 202 -2.22 -9.35 1.27
C SER A 202 -0.89 -9.30 2.03
N PRO A 203 -0.90 -9.58 3.35
CA PRO A 203 0.32 -9.69 4.14
C PRO A 203 1.37 -10.68 3.63
N ARG A 204 0.99 -11.62 2.75
CA ARG A 204 1.91 -12.60 2.13
C ARG A 204 2.45 -12.16 0.75
N GLY A 205 2.12 -10.94 0.31
CA GLY A 205 2.57 -10.37 -0.96
C GLY A 205 1.82 -10.89 -2.19
N LEU A 206 0.69 -11.57 -1.99
CA LEU A 206 -0.22 -12.00 -3.05
C LEU A 206 -1.34 -10.96 -3.20
N GLN A 207 -1.88 -10.75 -4.41
CA GLN A 207 -3.03 -9.88 -4.60
C GLN A 207 -4.21 -10.43 -3.78
N THR A 208 -4.98 -9.55 -3.15
CA THR A 208 -6.09 -10.01 -2.31
C THR A 208 -7.17 -10.67 -3.16
N MET A 209 -7.91 -11.62 -2.58
CA MET A 209 -8.88 -12.46 -3.30
C MET A 209 -9.89 -11.65 -4.13
N TYR A 210 -10.29 -10.49 -3.63
CA TYR A 210 -11.32 -9.64 -4.21
C TYR A 210 -10.78 -8.55 -5.15
N SER A 211 -9.48 -8.22 -5.12
CA SER A 211 -8.94 -7.09 -5.90
C SER A 211 -9.03 -7.37 -7.40
N GLN A 212 -9.78 -6.52 -8.10
CA GLN A 212 -9.97 -6.61 -9.55
C GLN A 212 -8.67 -6.37 -10.31
N GLU A 213 -8.64 -6.84 -11.56
CA GLU A 213 -7.49 -6.72 -12.44
C GLU A 213 -7.81 -5.89 -13.66
N SER A 214 -6.76 -5.29 -14.21
CA SER A 214 -6.78 -4.62 -15.49
C SER A 214 -5.38 -4.55 -16.08
N ASP A 215 -5.31 -4.45 -17.40
CA ASP A 215 -4.10 -4.09 -18.14
C ASP A 215 -3.66 -2.63 -17.87
N GLN A 216 -4.56 -1.80 -17.36
CA GLN A 216 -4.31 -0.41 -16.97
C GLN A 216 -4.18 -0.23 -15.44
N LEU A 217 -4.02 -1.32 -14.68
CA LEU A 217 -3.73 -1.21 -13.25
C LEU A 217 -2.32 -0.62 -13.05
N ASP A 218 -2.19 0.41 -12.23
CA ASP A 218 -0.92 1.15 -12.14
C ASP A 218 0.02 0.60 -11.07
N ILE A 219 -0.53 0.27 -9.90
CA ILE A 219 0.25 -0.18 -8.75
C ILE A 219 -0.60 -1.04 -7.81
N LEU A 220 0.02 -2.03 -7.15
CA LEU A 220 -0.55 -2.74 -6.04
C LEU A 220 0.00 -2.16 -4.72
N ALA A 221 -0.84 -1.88 -3.74
CA ALA A 221 -0.43 -1.48 -2.40
C ALA A 221 -0.99 -2.43 -1.32
N PRO A 222 -0.42 -2.48 -0.10
CA PRO A 222 -1.01 -3.23 1.00
C PRO A 222 -2.47 -2.84 1.21
N GLY A 223 -3.38 -3.80 1.26
CA GLY A 223 -4.81 -3.53 1.41
C GLY A 223 -5.61 -4.79 1.66
N ASP A 224 -5.47 -5.35 2.85
CA ASP A 224 -6.15 -6.56 3.31
C ASP A 224 -6.80 -6.24 4.65
N ASP A 225 -7.73 -7.07 5.12
CA ASP A 225 -8.59 -6.86 6.30
C ASP A 225 -7.80 -6.82 7.63
N TYR A 226 -6.47 -6.82 7.56
CA TYR A 226 -5.51 -6.75 8.67
C TYR A 226 -4.76 -5.43 8.75
N GLN A 227 -5.12 -4.42 7.96
CA GLN A 227 -4.43 -3.13 7.95
C GLN A 227 -4.96 -2.25 9.09
N ALA A 228 -4.07 -1.81 9.99
CA ALA A 228 -4.45 -0.92 11.09
C ALA A 228 -4.92 0.45 10.60
N ALA A 229 -6.09 0.88 11.06
CA ALA A 229 -6.71 2.17 10.78
C ALA A 229 -7.45 2.72 12.01
N ILE A 230 -8.10 3.87 11.86
CA ILE A 230 -8.99 4.48 12.86
C ILE A 230 -10.42 4.47 12.32
N ASP A 231 -11.35 3.89 13.07
CA ASP A 231 -12.76 3.84 12.69
C ASP A 231 -13.52 5.14 12.99
N GLY A 232 -14.81 5.15 12.63
CA GLY A 232 -15.71 6.28 12.88
C GLY A 232 -16.07 6.51 14.35
N MET A 233 -15.53 5.73 15.29
CA MET A 233 -15.65 5.97 16.73
C MET A 233 -14.32 6.45 17.33
N GLY A 234 -13.30 6.68 16.49
CA GLY A 234 -11.96 7.07 16.91
C GLY A 234 -11.15 5.92 17.51
N ALA A 235 -11.63 4.68 17.39
CA ALA A 235 -10.97 3.50 17.91
C ALA A 235 -10.00 2.90 16.88
N ARG A 236 -8.98 2.19 17.37
CA ARG A 236 -8.13 1.37 16.51
C ARG A 236 -8.96 0.23 15.93
N ALA A 237 -8.98 0.12 14.62
CA ALA A 237 -9.68 -0.92 13.89
C ALA A 237 -8.78 -1.55 12.84
N LEU A 238 -9.23 -2.67 12.29
CA LEU A 238 -8.67 -3.23 11.07
C LEU A 238 -9.57 -2.82 9.90
N PHE A 239 -8.93 -2.42 8.82
CA PHE A 239 -9.52 -1.96 7.57
C PHE A 239 -8.74 -2.61 6.42
N GLY A 240 -9.21 -2.49 5.19
CA GLY A 240 -8.53 -3.19 4.10
C GLY A 240 -9.12 -2.95 2.72
N ALA A 241 -8.92 -3.94 1.88
CA ALA A 241 -9.25 -3.96 0.47
C ALA A 241 -8.56 -2.87 -0.37
N THR A 242 -9.01 -2.70 -1.62
CA THR A 242 -8.52 -1.62 -2.49
C THR A 242 -8.75 -0.23 -1.87
N SER A 243 -9.76 -0.11 -1.01
CA SER A 243 -10.02 1.08 -0.19
C SER A 243 -8.91 1.40 0.82
N GLY A 244 -8.24 0.39 1.40
CA GLY A 244 -7.08 0.54 2.30
C GLY A 244 -5.76 0.76 1.56
N ALA A 245 -5.64 0.21 0.34
CA ALA A 245 -4.48 0.38 -0.53
C ALA A 245 -4.38 1.80 -1.12
N THR A 246 -5.51 2.34 -1.59
CA THR A 246 -5.63 3.67 -2.22
C THR A 246 -5.02 4.82 -1.38
N PRO A 247 -5.34 5.00 -0.08
CA PRO A 247 -4.78 6.08 0.74
C PRO A 247 -3.27 5.94 0.95
N LEU A 248 -2.70 4.72 0.93
CA LEU A 248 -1.24 4.54 1.02
C LEU A 248 -0.52 5.05 -0.24
N VAL A 249 -1.12 4.83 -1.42
CA VAL A 249 -0.62 5.38 -2.68
C VAL A 249 -0.76 6.91 -2.67
N SER A 250 -1.94 7.42 -2.36
CA SER A 250 -2.19 8.87 -2.24
C SER A 250 -1.23 9.57 -1.27
N ALA A 251 -0.98 8.97 -0.10
CA ALA A 251 -0.01 9.47 0.88
C ALA A 251 1.43 9.46 0.34
N THR A 252 1.80 8.41 -0.41
CA THR A 252 3.12 8.33 -1.07
C THR A 252 3.28 9.45 -2.11
N ILE A 253 2.24 9.71 -2.90
CA ILE A 253 2.21 10.80 -3.88
C ILE A 253 2.32 12.15 -3.17
N ALA A 254 1.62 12.34 -2.04
CA ALA A 254 1.72 13.55 -1.23
C ALA A 254 3.15 13.75 -0.69
N ASN A 255 3.78 12.69 -0.17
CA ASN A 255 5.17 12.76 0.29
C ASN A 255 6.10 13.20 -0.85
N VAL A 256 6.01 12.58 -2.04
CA VAL A 256 6.82 12.99 -3.20
C VAL A 256 6.53 14.44 -3.63
N LYS A 257 5.27 14.84 -3.73
CA LYS A 257 4.89 16.21 -4.15
C LYS A 257 5.26 17.28 -3.12
N SER A 258 5.45 16.91 -1.85
CA SER A 258 5.98 17.83 -0.84
C SER A 258 7.43 18.27 -1.12
N LEU A 259 8.18 17.48 -1.88
CA LEU A 259 9.51 17.84 -2.40
C LEU A 259 9.41 18.48 -3.79
N LEU A 260 8.54 17.93 -4.63
CA LEU A 260 8.41 18.26 -6.05
C LEU A 260 6.97 18.62 -6.41
N PRO A 261 6.51 19.85 -6.08
CA PRO A 261 5.10 20.26 -6.27
C PRO A 261 4.59 20.13 -7.71
N SER A 262 5.47 20.35 -8.69
CA SER A 262 5.12 20.45 -10.11
C SER A 262 5.01 19.12 -10.86
N LEU A 263 5.15 17.97 -10.18
CA LEU A 263 4.96 16.66 -10.83
C LEU A 263 3.52 16.48 -11.33
N SER A 264 3.39 16.07 -12.60
CA SER A 264 2.11 15.68 -13.20
C SER A 264 1.67 14.29 -12.77
N ARG A 265 0.43 13.90 -13.10
CA ARG A 265 -0.05 12.51 -12.93
C ARG A 265 0.86 11.51 -13.64
N SER A 266 1.20 11.78 -14.90
CA SER A 266 2.03 10.87 -15.71
C SER A 266 3.46 10.70 -15.18
N ASP A 267 4.01 11.76 -14.57
CA ASP A 267 5.32 11.72 -13.91
C ASP A 267 5.28 10.84 -12.67
N VAL A 268 4.24 11.02 -11.86
CA VAL A 268 4.00 10.23 -10.65
C VAL A 268 3.73 8.76 -10.99
N GLU A 269 2.89 8.47 -11.98
CA GLU A 269 2.63 7.12 -12.47
C GLU A 269 3.93 6.42 -12.87
N PHE A 270 4.77 7.10 -13.66
CA PHE A 270 6.08 6.58 -14.05
C PHE A 270 6.98 6.32 -12.84
N LEU A 271 7.06 7.27 -11.90
CA LEU A 271 7.88 7.13 -10.69
C LEU A 271 7.44 5.91 -9.86
N LEU A 272 6.13 5.75 -9.63
CA LEU A 272 5.56 4.64 -8.88
C LEU A 272 5.88 3.30 -9.57
N LYS A 273 5.58 3.18 -10.87
CA LYS A 273 5.88 1.97 -11.66
C LYS A 273 7.37 1.65 -11.71
N LYS A 274 8.22 2.67 -11.83
CA LYS A 274 9.68 2.50 -11.95
C LYS A 274 10.36 2.12 -10.63
N THR A 275 9.77 2.50 -9.50
CA THR A 275 10.32 2.20 -8.16
C THR A 275 9.70 0.96 -7.52
N ALA A 276 8.59 0.47 -8.06
CA ALA A 276 7.86 -0.68 -7.56
C ALA A 276 8.73 -1.93 -7.36
N LEU A 277 8.40 -2.71 -6.33
CA LEU A 277 8.92 -4.05 -6.14
C LEU A 277 8.23 -5.00 -7.14
N ARG A 278 8.94 -6.05 -7.55
CA ARG A 278 8.38 -7.04 -8.47
C ARG A 278 7.30 -7.87 -7.77
N SER A 279 6.09 -7.93 -8.33
CA SER A 279 5.02 -8.77 -7.83
C SER A 279 5.11 -10.20 -8.39
N PHE A 280 4.49 -11.16 -7.70
CA PHE A 280 4.37 -12.53 -8.21
C PHE A 280 3.46 -12.60 -9.46
N HIS A 281 2.35 -11.84 -9.46
CA HIS A 281 1.38 -11.74 -10.57
C HIS A 281 2.05 -11.37 -11.90
N SER A 282 3.06 -10.49 -11.85
CA SER A 282 3.85 -10.10 -13.03
C SER A 282 4.59 -11.25 -13.74
N LEU A 283 4.66 -12.44 -13.13
CA LEU A 283 5.33 -13.62 -13.68
C LEU A 283 4.43 -14.47 -14.59
N TYR A 284 3.11 -14.37 -14.46
CA TYR A 284 2.16 -15.23 -15.19
C TYR A 284 0.96 -14.50 -15.78
N LEU A 285 0.76 -13.22 -15.47
CA LEU A 285 -0.25 -12.36 -16.08
C LEU A 285 0.44 -11.32 -16.99
N PRO A 286 0.62 -11.62 -18.29
CA PRO A 286 1.34 -10.72 -19.19
C PRO A 286 0.62 -9.39 -19.42
N GLU A 287 -0.71 -9.38 -19.29
CA GLU A 287 -1.57 -8.20 -19.40
C GLU A 287 -1.47 -7.31 -18.16
N ASN A 288 -1.26 -7.87 -16.97
CA ASN A 288 -1.24 -7.14 -15.69
C ASN A 288 0.11 -7.32 -14.96
N LYS A 289 1.15 -6.58 -15.42
CA LYS A 289 2.52 -6.63 -14.86
C LYS A 289 2.73 -5.67 -13.69
N THR A 290 1.67 -5.35 -12.96
CA THR A 290 1.67 -4.36 -11.90
C THR A 290 2.62 -4.75 -10.76
N GLY A 291 3.46 -3.80 -10.33
CA GLY A 291 4.39 -3.99 -9.22
C GLY A 291 3.78 -3.64 -7.86
N LEU A 292 4.50 -3.93 -6.78
CA LEU A 292 4.12 -3.58 -5.41
C LEU A 292 4.70 -2.20 -5.04
N LEU A 293 3.92 -1.35 -4.39
CA LEU A 293 4.30 -0.01 -3.97
C LEU A 293 5.60 -0.01 -3.15
N ASN A 294 6.54 0.85 -3.52
CA ASN A 294 7.79 1.09 -2.79
C ASN A 294 7.90 2.58 -2.46
N ALA A 295 7.20 3.00 -1.42
CA ALA A 295 7.13 4.41 -1.02
C ALA A 295 8.52 4.97 -0.67
N TYR A 296 9.35 4.16 -0.01
CA TYR A 296 10.70 4.57 0.36
C TYR A 296 11.59 4.86 -0.85
N LYS A 297 11.63 3.97 -1.86
CA LYS A 297 12.43 4.24 -3.07
C LYS A 297 11.88 5.43 -3.87
N ALA A 298 10.55 5.57 -3.98
CA ALA A 298 9.93 6.74 -4.62
C ALA A 298 10.35 8.06 -3.95
N TRP A 299 10.32 8.11 -2.62
CA TRP A 299 10.79 9.25 -1.83
C TRP A 299 12.28 9.56 -2.08
N ARG A 300 13.14 8.54 -2.04
CA ARG A 300 14.59 8.72 -2.26
C ARG A 300 14.93 9.18 -3.68
N VAL A 301 14.20 8.71 -4.68
CA VAL A 301 14.32 9.22 -6.06
C VAL A 301 13.87 10.67 -6.14
N ALA A 302 12.77 11.03 -5.48
CA ALA A 302 12.30 12.43 -5.42
C ALA A 302 13.32 13.37 -4.78
N GLN A 303 14.04 12.92 -3.73
CA GLN A 303 15.15 13.68 -3.15
C GLN A 303 16.30 13.88 -4.14
N ASN A 304 16.70 12.85 -4.89
CA ASN A 304 17.74 12.97 -5.92
C ASN A 304 17.33 13.99 -7.01
N LEU A 305 16.08 13.89 -7.50
CA LEU A 305 15.53 14.83 -8.48
C LEU A 305 15.47 16.25 -7.93
N LYS A 306 15.06 16.43 -6.67
CA LYS A 306 15.03 17.74 -5.99
C LYS A 306 16.42 18.35 -5.89
N ALA A 307 17.44 17.55 -5.57
CA ALA A 307 18.81 18.02 -5.46
C ALA A 307 19.37 18.54 -6.80
N VAL A 308 18.99 17.89 -7.91
CA VAL A 308 19.46 18.28 -9.26
C VAL A 308 18.62 19.41 -9.86
N CYS A 309 17.30 19.29 -9.82
CA CYS A 309 16.39 20.20 -10.51
C CYS A 309 15.87 21.36 -9.66
N LYS A 310 16.00 21.29 -8.32
CA LYS A 310 15.38 22.24 -7.39
C LYS A 310 13.87 22.35 -7.66
N ASP A 311 13.41 23.50 -8.16
CA ASP A 311 12.01 23.77 -8.52
C ASP A 311 11.80 23.94 -10.02
N ASN A 312 12.82 23.65 -10.85
CA ASN A 312 12.75 23.82 -12.30
C ASN A 312 11.93 22.69 -12.94
N HIS A 313 10.75 23.04 -13.45
CA HIS A 313 9.83 22.09 -14.08
C HIS A 313 10.39 21.45 -15.35
N GLN A 314 11.08 22.21 -16.22
CA GLN A 314 11.67 21.68 -17.46
C GLN A 314 12.76 20.64 -17.18
N CYS A 315 13.57 20.88 -16.13
CA CYS A 315 14.55 19.92 -15.64
C CYS A 315 13.85 18.63 -15.16
N LEU A 316 12.80 18.75 -14.35
CA LEU A 316 12.07 17.59 -13.82
C LEU A 316 11.48 16.72 -14.92
N GLN A 317 10.86 17.32 -15.95
CA GLN A 317 10.32 16.60 -17.10
C GLN A 317 11.38 15.75 -17.83
N THR A 318 12.63 16.22 -17.84
CA THR A 318 13.75 15.50 -18.48
C THR A 318 14.34 14.45 -17.55
N GLU A 319 14.67 14.85 -16.32
CA GLU A 319 15.43 14.03 -15.37
C GLU A 319 14.60 12.92 -14.73
N ILE A 320 13.27 13.04 -14.64
CA ILE A 320 12.45 11.99 -14.02
C ILE A 320 12.60 10.64 -14.72
N ARG A 321 12.88 10.63 -16.02
CA ARG A 321 13.09 9.40 -16.82
C ARG A 321 14.55 8.94 -16.83
N ASN A 322 15.47 9.74 -16.28
CA ASN A 322 16.88 9.40 -16.24
C ASN A 322 17.14 8.32 -15.18
N SER A 323 17.64 7.16 -15.64
CA SER A 323 17.86 5.99 -14.79
C SER A 323 18.90 6.20 -13.68
N VAL A 324 19.74 7.25 -13.76
CA VAL A 324 20.75 7.55 -12.74
C VAL A 324 20.12 7.79 -11.37
N HIS A 325 18.96 8.47 -11.31
CA HIS A 325 18.29 8.82 -10.05
C HIS A 325 17.70 7.61 -9.31
N TYR A 326 17.58 6.48 -10.00
CA TYR A 326 16.99 5.23 -9.50
C TYR A 326 18.03 4.20 -9.03
N ARG A 327 19.32 4.53 -9.19
CA ARG A 327 20.44 3.69 -8.77
C ARG A 327 20.99 4.22 -7.46
N PHE A 328 21.11 3.33 -6.48
CA PHE A 328 21.59 3.66 -5.15
C PHE A 328 22.83 2.85 -4.82
N ALA A 329 23.80 3.47 -4.16
CA ALA A 329 24.95 2.76 -3.63
C ALA A 329 24.50 1.74 -2.58
N ARG A 330 25.24 0.64 -2.49
CA ARG A 330 25.07 -0.32 -1.40
C ARG A 330 25.89 0.15 -0.20
N SER A 331 25.34 -0.06 0.98
CA SER A 331 26.07 0.16 2.24
C SER A 331 26.40 -1.20 2.85
N ALA A 332 27.56 -1.30 3.48
CA ALA A 332 27.91 -2.48 4.27
C ALA A 332 26.96 -2.57 5.47
N LEU A 333 26.43 -3.76 5.73
CA LEU A 333 25.61 -4.02 6.90
C LEU A 333 26.50 -4.38 8.10
N SER A 334 25.98 -4.19 9.31
CA SER A 334 26.68 -4.62 10.53
C SER A 334 26.95 -6.12 10.53
N ALA A 335 28.01 -6.56 11.24
CA ALA A 335 28.32 -8.00 11.37
C ALA A 335 27.18 -8.80 12.00
N VAL A 336 26.41 -8.19 12.91
CA VAL A 336 25.22 -8.80 13.51
C VAL A 336 24.14 -9.02 12.44
N THR A 337 23.91 -8.00 11.61
CA THR A 337 22.93 -8.09 10.50
C THR A 337 23.35 -9.13 9.47
N GLU A 338 24.63 -9.23 9.11
CA GLU A 338 25.11 -10.20 8.12
C GLU A 338 25.00 -11.65 8.59
N ASN A 339 25.14 -11.90 9.90
CA ASN A 339 25.06 -13.25 10.47
C ASN A 339 23.66 -13.60 11.01
N LEU A 340 22.67 -12.73 10.82
CA LEU A 340 21.34 -12.84 11.45
C LEU A 340 20.64 -14.18 11.23
N CYS A 341 20.78 -14.77 10.03
CA CYS A 341 20.17 -16.05 9.68
C CYS A 341 20.84 -17.28 10.31
N GLN A 342 21.97 -17.12 10.98
CA GLN A 342 22.68 -18.21 11.69
C GLN A 342 22.24 -18.32 13.15
N GLY A 343 21.51 -17.33 13.67
CA GLY A 343 21.11 -17.24 15.06
C GLY A 343 19.64 -16.83 15.24
N ARG A 344 19.29 -16.48 16.48
CA ARG A 344 17.96 -15.97 16.86
C ARG A 344 18.02 -14.54 17.38
N ASP A 345 19.07 -13.82 17.03
CA ASP A 345 19.27 -12.44 17.48
C ASP A 345 18.16 -11.54 16.94
N VAL A 346 17.67 -10.64 17.80
CA VAL A 346 16.75 -9.57 17.42
C VAL A 346 17.56 -8.32 17.13
N LEU A 347 17.31 -7.71 15.97
CA LEU A 347 18.02 -6.49 15.59
C LEU A 347 17.57 -5.30 16.44
N SER A 348 18.50 -4.39 16.71
CA SER A 348 18.13 -3.05 17.18
C SER A 348 17.32 -2.33 16.09
N GLN A 349 16.49 -1.36 16.49
CA GLN A 349 15.71 -0.56 15.55
C GLN A 349 16.61 0.11 14.48
N GLN A 350 17.80 0.56 14.87
CA GLN A 350 18.77 1.15 13.94
C GLN A 350 19.19 0.14 12.86
N HIS A 351 19.62 -1.07 13.25
CA HIS A 351 20.06 -2.10 12.31
C HIS A 351 18.91 -2.62 11.43
N MET A 352 17.71 -2.75 11.99
CA MET A 352 16.51 -3.13 11.23
C MET A 352 16.18 -2.07 10.17
N ASN A 353 16.20 -0.78 10.55
CA ASN A 353 15.95 0.31 9.62
C ASN A 353 17.04 0.38 8.54
N GLU A 354 18.31 0.20 8.88
CA GLU A 354 19.40 0.14 7.90
C GLU A 354 19.19 -0.98 6.87
N LEU A 355 18.87 -2.19 7.33
CA LEU A 355 18.59 -3.33 6.45
C LEU A 355 17.38 -3.07 5.55
N ARG A 356 16.27 -2.54 6.10
CA ARG A 356 15.07 -2.18 5.32
C ARG A 356 15.36 -1.11 4.27
N ARG A 357 16.14 -0.07 4.60
CA ARG A 357 16.57 0.95 3.63
C ARG A 357 17.36 0.32 2.47
N GLN A 358 18.30 -0.57 2.76
CA GLN A 358 19.07 -1.28 1.72
C GLN A 358 18.18 -2.14 0.84
N TYR A 359 17.23 -2.87 1.42
CA TYR A 359 16.25 -3.65 0.67
C TYR A 359 15.41 -2.78 -0.27
N PHE A 360 14.79 -1.71 0.23
CA PHE A 360 13.91 -0.86 -0.58
C PHE A 360 14.64 -0.13 -1.71
N LEU A 361 15.88 0.32 -1.46
CA LEU A 361 16.69 0.99 -2.48
C LEU A 361 17.22 0.01 -3.53
N ASN A 362 17.58 -1.19 -3.10
CA ASN A 362 18.26 -2.19 -3.91
C ASN A 362 17.57 -3.58 -3.86
N PRO A 363 16.28 -3.66 -4.22
CA PRO A 363 15.50 -4.88 -4.03
C PRO A 363 15.98 -6.04 -4.89
N GLN A 364 16.74 -5.78 -5.97
CA GLN A 364 17.36 -6.81 -6.82
C GLN A 364 18.41 -7.67 -6.10
N HIS A 365 18.86 -7.27 -4.92
CA HIS A 365 19.76 -8.08 -4.10
C HIS A 365 18.94 -8.92 -3.12
N ALA A 366 18.59 -10.13 -3.55
CA ALA A 366 17.80 -11.09 -2.78
C ALA A 366 18.33 -11.32 -1.35
N ARG A 367 19.63 -11.11 -1.11
CA ARG A 367 20.24 -11.18 0.23
C ARG A 367 19.54 -10.27 1.24
N TYR A 368 19.14 -9.05 0.87
CA TYR A 368 18.46 -8.15 1.81
C TYR A 368 17.09 -8.67 2.21
N ALA A 369 16.31 -9.21 1.26
CA ALA A 369 15.04 -9.86 1.56
C ALA A 369 15.25 -11.11 2.44
N GLN A 370 16.27 -11.93 2.15
CA GLN A 370 16.61 -13.08 2.99
C GLN A 370 16.92 -12.67 4.43
N LEU A 371 17.73 -11.63 4.63
CA LEU A 371 18.04 -11.12 5.96
C LEU A 371 16.79 -10.54 6.66
N LEU A 372 15.90 -9.86 5.93
CA LEU A 372 14.63 -9.38 6.50
C LEU A 372 13.71 -10.53 6.92
N SER A 373 13.67 -11.61 6.13
CA SER A 373 12.95 -12.82 6.52
C SER A 373 13.45 -13.37 7.88
N CYS A 374 14.78 -13.48 8.04
CA CYS A 374 15.37 -13.90 9.32
C CYS A 374 15.09 -12.90 10.45
N ALA A 375 15.17 -11.60 10.20
CA ALA A 375 14.90 -10.55 11.18
C ALA A 375 13.47 -10.66 11.74
N TYR A 376 12.47 -10.67 10.86
CA TYR A 376 11.07 -10.77 11.28
C TYR A 376 10.75 -12.12 11.93
N ARG A 377 11.38 -13.21 11.48
CA ARG A 377 11.25 -14.52 12.12
C ARG A 377 11.78 -14.52 13.55
N ASN A 378 12.93 -13.90 13.78
CA ASN A 378 13.55 -13.79 15.11
C ASN A 378 12.72 -12.91 16.05
N GLU A 379 12.01 -11.91 15.51
CA GLU A 379 11.01 -11.11 16.26
C GLU A 379 9.68 -11.84 16.49
N GLY A 380 9.47 -13.00 15.88
CA GLY A 380 8.23 -13.79 16.03
C GLY A 380 7.11 -13.41 15.05
N TYR A 381 7.40 -12.63 14.00
CA TYR A 381 6.45 -12.23 12.97
C TYR A 381 6.60 -13.11 11.72
N SER A 382 6.04 -14.33 11.79
CA SER A 382 6.18 -15.35 10.74
C SER A 382 5.58 -14.94 9.39
N VAL A 383 4.51 -14.14 9.38
CA VAL A 383 3.87 -13.68 8.13
C VAL A 383 4.74 -12.65 7.41
N ASN A 384 5.36 -11.72 8.17
CA ASN A 384 6.36 -10.81 7.63
C ASN A 384 7.54 -11.58 7.03
N ALA A 385 8.06 -12.56 7.76
CA ALA A 385 9.15 -13.41 7.27
C ALA A 385 8.78 -14.14 5.98
N ASP A 386 7.58 -14.72 5.93
CA ASP A 386 7.05 -15.44 4.78
C ASP A 386 6.93 -14.55 3.53
N ASN A 387 6.52 -13.28 3.70
CA ASN A 387 6.48 -12.31 2.60
C ASN A 387 7.88 -12.04 2.03
N TYR A 388 8.89 -11.82 2.87
CA TYR A 388 10.25 -11.61 2.40
C TYR A 388 10.86 -12.87 1.76
N ASP A 389 10.52 -14.06 2.26
CA ASP A 389 10.85 -15.32 1.58
C ASP A 389 10.19 -15.38 0.19
N SER A 390 8.92 -14.95 0.05
CA SER A 390 8.27 -14.81 -1.26
C SER A 390 9.03 -13.85 -2.17
N MET A 391 9.49 -12.70 -1.66
CA MET A 391 10.27 -11.74 -2.44
C MET A 391 11.60 -12.34 -2.94
N VAL A 392 12.26 -13.18 -2.14
CA VAL A 392 13.44 -13.95 -2.58
C VAL A 392 13.07 -14.90 -3.72
N LEU A 393 12.01 -15.69 -3.57
CA LEU A 393 11.62 -16.69 -4.56
C LEU A 393 11.15 -16.07 -5.89
N ILE A 394 10.41 -14.95 -5.84
CA ILE A 394 9.99 -14.21 -7.05
C ILE A 394 11.20 -13.82 -7.92
N GLN A 395 12.34 -13.51 -7.29
CA GLN A 395 13.55 -13.09 -7.99
C GLN A 395 14.42 -14.27 -8.41
N THR A 396 14.56 -15.28 -7.55
CA THR A 396 15.59 -16.31 -7.68
C THR A 396 15.07 -17.65 -8.17
N ASN A 397 13.83 -18.01 -7.83
CA ASN A 397 13.21 -19.29 -8.17
C ASN A 397 11.67 -19.18 -8.30
N PRO A 398 11.17 -18.63 -9.42
CA PRO A 398 9.73 -18.45 -9.67
C PRO A 398 8.89 -19.73 -9.58
N ARG A 399 9.46 -20.89 -9.96
CA ARG A 399 8.79 -22.20 -9.83
C ARG A 399 8.60 -22.60 -8.39
N ALA A 400 9.61 -22.40 -7.53
CA ALA A 400 9.47 -22.62 -6.10
C ALA A 400 8.45 -21.66 -5.47
N MET A 401 8.35 -20.41 -5.96
CA MET A 401 7.27 -19.51 -5.56
C MET A 401 5.89 -20.06 -5.95
N GLN A 402 5.72 -20.54 -7.18
CA GLN A 402 4.46 -21.18 -7.60
C GLN A 402 4.12 -22.40 -6.74
N ALA A 403 5.10 -23.26 -6.45
CA ALA A 403 4.92 -24.42 -5.57
C ALA A 403 4.54 -24.01 -4.14
N LYS A 404 5.08 -22.90 -3.64
CA LYS A 404 4.70 -22.32 -2.35
C LYS A 404 3.23 -21.89 -2.34
N VAL A 405 2.78 -21.16 -3.36
CA VAL A 405 1.37 -20.73 -3.47
C VAL A 405 0.42 -21.92 -3.55
N ARG A 406 0.78 -22.98 -4.30
CA ARG A 406 0.00 -24.23 -4.35
C ARG A 406 -0.20 -24.86 -2.97
N ARG A 407 0.87 -24.96 -2.16
CA ARG A 407 0.78 -25.47 -0.78
C ARG A 407 -0.07 -24.57 0.11
N GLN A 408 0.06 -23.25 -0.04
CA GLN A 408 -0.76 -22.28 0.70
C GLN A 408 -2.25 -22.41 0.32
N ALA A 409 -2.57 -22.61 -0.95
CA ALA A 409 -3.94 -22.82 -1.42
C ALA A 409 -4.56 -24.11 -0.84
N VAL A 410 -3.82 -25.22 -0.85
CA VAL A 410 -4.26 -26.48 -0.21
C VAL A 410 -4.53 -26.25 1.29
N THR A 411 -3.62 -25.56 1.98
CA THR A 411 -3.78 -25.24 3.41
C THR A 411 -5.00 -24.36 3.65
N ALA A 412 -5.22 -23.35 2.81
CA ALA A 412 -6.37 -22.46 2.89
C ALA A 412 -7.69 -23.23 2.73
N VAL A 413 -7.76 -24.21 1.83
CA VAL A 413 -8.92 -25.11 1.73
C VAL A 413 -9.09 -25.92 3.01
N GLN A 414 -8.03 -26.58 3.49
CA GLN A 414 -8.09 -27.45 4.67
C GLN A 414 -8.44 -26.72 5.96
N LYS A 415 -8.07 -25.44 6.07
CA LYS A 415 -8.25 -24.61 7.27
C LYS A 415 -9.39 -23.60 7.16
N ASN A 416 -10.14 -23.62 6.05
CA ASN A 416 -11.24 -22.68 5.78
C ASN A 416 -10.79 -21.20 5.78
N TYR A 417 -9.60 -20.90 5.23
CA TYR A 417 -9.13 -19.52 5.03
C TYR A 417 -9.73 -18.95 3.74
N VAL A 418 -11.02 -18.61 3.81
CA VAL A 418 -11.85 -18.26 2.65
C VAL A 418 -11.35 -17.04 1.86
N ASN A 419 -10.67 -16.10 2.51
CA ASN A 419 -10.14 -14.87 1.89
C ASN A 419 -8.64 -14.95 1.54
N SER A 420 -8.03 -16.14 1.65
CA SER A 420 -6.60 -16.29 1.37
C SER A 420 -6.27 -15.90 -0.07
N GLY A 421 -5.30 -15.00 -0.24
CA GLY A 421 -4.82 -14.62 -1.58
C GLY A 421 -4.27 -15.80 -2.40
N ALA A 422 -3.89 -16.91 -1.75
CA ALA A 422 -3.42 -18.12 -2.43
C ALA A 422 -4.52 -18.84 -3.24
N LEU A 423 -5.79 -18.61 -2.91
CA LEU A 423 -6.94 -19.22 -3.59
C LEU A 423 -7.38 -18.45 -4.84
N ARG A 424 -6.87 -17.23 -5.03
CA ARG A 424 -7.33 -16.28 -6.05
C ARG A 424 -7.13 -16.78 -7.48
N ASP A 425 -5.89 -17.13 -7.79
CA ASP A 425 -5.43 -17.44 -9.14
C ASP A 425 -5.39 -18.96 -9.39
N VAL A 426 -6.54 -19.55 -9.70
CA VAL A 426 -6.66 -21.00 -9.89
C VAL A 426 -5.83 -21.55 -11.07
N GLN A 427 -5.47 -20.70 -12.04
CA GLN A 427 -4.65 -21.06 -13.20
C GLN A 427 -3.22 -21.49 -12.83
N ILE A 428 -2.70 -21.03 -11.70
CA ILE A 428 -1.34 -21.40 -11.24
C ILE A 428 -1.34 -22.59 -10.27
N LEU A 429 -2.50 -23.13 -9.92
CA LEU A 429 -2.66 -24.25 -8.98
C LEU A 429 -2.57 -25.61 -9.70
N ASP A 430 -2.47 -26.70 -8.93
CA ASP A 430 -2.31 -28.07 -9.45
C ASP A 430 -3.29 -29.08 -8.81
N ASP A 431 -3.20 -30.35 -9.20
CA ASP A 431 -4.15 -31.40 -8.81
C ASP A 431 -4.23 -31.62 -7.29
N SER A 432 -3.22 -31.20 -6.53
CA SER A 432 -3.28 -31.25 -5.07
C SER A 432 -4.35 -30.30 -4.51
N PHE A 433 -4.52 -29.13 -5.12
CA PHE A 433 -5.58 -28.19 -4.79
C PHE A 433 -6.95 -28.77 -5.14
N ARG A 434 -7.08 -29.35 -6.34
CA ARG A 434 -8.32 -30.04 -6.76
C ARG A 434 -8.71 -31.15 -5.79
N ALA A 435 -7.76 -32.00 -5.39
CA ALA A 435 -7.98 -33.07 -4.43
C ALA A 435 -8.45 -32.55 -3.06
N ALA A 436 -7.86 -31.44 -2.60
CA ALA A 436 -8.27 -30.78 -1.36
C ALA A 436 -9.73 -30.28 -1.42
N LEU A 437 -10.15 -29.68 -2.54
CA LEU A 437 -11.53 -29.24 -2.75
C LEU A 437 -12.53 -30.40 -2.74
N VAL A 438 -12.22 -31.49 -3.44
CA VAL A 438 -13.05 -32.70 -3.45
C VAL A 438 -13.21 -33.29 -2.04
N LEU A 439 -12.13 -33.29 -1.26
CA LEU A 439 -12.17 -33.74 0.12
C LEU A 439 -13.01 -32.80 1.01
N ALA A 440 -12.90 -31.49 0.80
CA ALA A 440 -13.67 -30.48 1.53
C ALA A 440 -15.18 -30.65 1.31
N ILE A 441 -15.60 -30.90 0.06
CA ILE A 441 -17.00 -31.17 -0.30
C ILE A 441 -17.53 -32.42 0.39
N LYS A 442 -16.70 -33.48 0.53
CA LYS A 442 -17.11 -34.76 1.13
C LYS A 442 -17.18 -34.71 2.66
N ASN A 443 -16.22 -34.06 3.31
CA ASN A 443 -15.97 -34.24 4.74
C ASN A 443 -16.48 -33.10 5.63
N GLY A 444 -16.88 -31.95 5.07
CA GLY A 444 -17.48 -30.84 5.82
C GLY A 444 -16.57 -30.07 6.80
N ASN A 445 -15.39 -30.58 7.14
CA ASN A 445 -14.42 -29.99 8.10
C ASN A 445 -13.31 -29.16 7.41
N ALA A 446 -13.64 -28.44 6.35
CA ALA A 446 -12.72 -27.65 5.54
C ALA A 446 -13.49 -26.44 4.96
N LEU A 447 -12.99 -25.84 3.88
CA LEU A 447 -13.76 -24.87 3.10
C LEU A 447 -15.20 -25.38 2.87
N TYR A 448 -16.18 -24.54 3.17
CA TYR A 448 -17.58 -24.97 3.14
C TYR A 448 -17.99 -25.50 1.74
N PRO A 449 -18.82 -26.55 1.64
CA PRO A 449 -19.01 -27.30 0.40
C PRO A 449 -19.40 -26.47 -0.83
N SER A 450 -20.24 -25.45 -0.67
CA SER A 450 -20.64 -24.61 -1.81
C SER A 450 -19.50 -23.77 -2.39
N ARG A 451 -18.63 -23.21 -1.54
CA ARG A 451 -17.42 -22.51 -2.01
C ARG A 451 -16.40 -23.46 -2.59
N ALA A 452 -16.29 -24.67 -2.03
CA ALA A 452 -15.40 -25.68 -2.58
C ALA A 452 -15.86 -26.11 -3.97
N GLN A 453 -17.18 -26.22 -4.20
CA GLN A 453 -17.77 -26.47 -5.52
C GLN A 453 -17.48 -25.32 -6.50
N GLU A 454 -17.63 -24.06 -6.07
CA GLU A 454 -17.32 -22.89 -6.91
C GLU A 454 -15.85 -22.89 -7.37
N PHE A 455 -14.91 -23.10 -6.45
CA PHE A 455 -13.50 -23.21 -6.80
C PHE A 455 -13.19 -24.42 -7.66
N LEU A 456 -13.87 -25.56 -7.44
CA LEU A 456 -13.67 -26.77 -8.23
C LEU A 456 -14.13 -26.55 -9.67
N GLN A 457 -15.29 -25.92 -9.85
CA GLN A 457 -15.81 -25.54 -11.16
C GLN A 457 -14.84 -24.57 -11.86
N LYS A 458 -14.45 -23.47 -11.18
CA LYS A 458 -13.48 -22.51 -11.73
C LYS A 458 -12.16 -23.18 -12.10
N TYR A 459 -11.67 -24.08 -11.23
CA TYR A 459 -10.44 -24.83 -11.49
C TYR A 459 -10.59 -25.69 -12.74
N ASP A 460 -11.62 -26.53 -12.84
CA ASP A 460 -11.83 -27.47 -13.96
C ASP A 460 -12.06 -26.74 -15.31
N GLU A 461 -12.60 -25.51 -15.29
CA GLU A 461 -12.81 -24.67 -16.48
C GLU A 461 -11.58 -23.84 -16.89
N THR A 462 -10.58 -23.68 -16.01
CA THR A 462 -9.43 -22.78 -16.24
C THR A 462 -8.21 -23.53 -16.78
N GLY A 463 -7.58 -23.00 -17.83
CA GLY A 463 -6.29 -23.50 -18.34
C GLY A 463 -5.14 -23.34 -17.32
N ARG A 464 -4.16 -24.27 -17.32
CA ARG A 464 -3.04 -24.24 -16.37
C ARG A 464 -1.87 -23.42 -16.89
N VAL A 465 -1.26 -22.65 -16.01
CA VAL A 465 -0.06 -21.84 -16.28
C VAL A 465 1.12 -22.39 -15.48
N ILE A 466 2.24 -22.67 -16.16
CA ILE A 466 3.51 -23.03 -15.53
C ILE A 466 4.44 -21.83 -15.64
N ILE A 467 4.92 -21.33 -14.50
CA ILE A 467 5.85 -20.22 -14.48
C ILE A 467 7.24 -20.73 -14.91
N MET A 468 7.78 -20.10 -15.95
CA MET A 468 9.11 -20.43 -16.47
C MET A 468 10.20 -19.88 -15.56
N GLU A 469 11.34 -20.57 -15.50
CA GLU A 469 12.52 -20.06 -14.81
C GLU A 469 13.02 -18.78 -15.50
N SER A 470 13.55 -17.84 -14.72
CA SER A 470 14.12 -16.64 -15.31
C SER A 470 15.35 -17.03 -16.13
N LEU A 471 15.34 -16.69 -17.43
CA LEU A 471 16.45 -16.91 -18.36
C LEU A 471 17.77 -16.23 -17.92
N HIS A 472 17.77 -15.42 -16.87
CA HIS A 472 18.96 -14.75 -16.35
C HIS A 472 19.97 -15.69 -15.67
N ASN A 473 19.56 -16.91 -15.28
CA ASN A 473 20.48 -17.91 -14.71
C ASN A 473 21.17 -18.79 -15.77
N LEU A 474 20.71 -18.79 -17.03
CA LEU A 474 21.30 -19.62 -18.09
C LEU A 474 22.49 -18.96 -18.82
N LYS A 475 22.79 -17.69 -18.54
CA LYS A 475 23.92 -16.96 -19.14
C LYS A 475 25.16 -16.83 -18.24
N LYS A 476 25.20 -17.50 -17.08
CA LYS A 476 26.37 -17.51 -16.19
C LYS A 476 27.16 -18.83 -16.19
N GLU A 477 26.78 -19.80 -17.01
CA GLU A 477 27.50 -21.07 -17.19
C GLU A 477 27.91 -21.33 -18.65
N ARG A 478 28.25 -20.28 -19.41
CA ARG A 478 28.98 -20.42 -20.67
C ARG A 478 30.12 -19.44 -20.77
#